data_AF-A0A7W1M6F6-F1
#
_entry.id   AF-A0A7W1M6F6-F1
#
_cell.length_a   1.000
_cell.length_b   1.000
_cell.length_c   1.000
_cell.angle_alpha   90.00
_cell.angle_beta   90.00
_cell.angle_gamma   90.00
#
_symmetry.space_group_name_H-M   'P 1'
#
loop_
_entity.id
_entity.type
_entity.pdbx_description
1 polymer ?
#
loop_
_entity_poly.entity_id
_entity_poly.type
_entity_poly.pdbx_seq_one_letter_code
_entity_poly.pdbx_strand_id
1 'polypeptide(L)'
;LGPIAWPREWPTSDLHAARAIIAAEQRGLGRRYALAAMRMAFLEGADLADREVVLEAGSRVGIDVAELGPALQAAEVKQALRELNEEALAAGVFGVPTVLLAGELFWGEDRLKDAAQAYRARSGA
;
A
#
# COMPACT_ATOMS: atom_id res chain seq x y z
N LEU A 1 11.90 -14.40 -6.30
CA LEU A 1 12.33 -13.21 -5.52
C LEU A 1 13.57 -13.61 -4.74
N GLY A 2 14.50 -12.69 -4.49
CA GLY A 2 15.68 -12.96 -3.64
C GLY A 2 15.29 -13.16 -2.16
N PRO A 3 16.27 -13.36 -1.26
CA PRO A 3 16.00 -13.41 0.17
C PRO A 3 15.40 -12.09 0.66
N ILE A 4 14.59 -12.15 1.73
CA ILE A 4 14.05 -10.95 2.37
C ILE A 4 15.22 -10.20 3.03
N ALA A 5 15.34 -8.91 2.72
CA ALA A 5 16.20 -7.97 3.40
C ALA A 5 15.32 -7.01 4.20
N TRP A 6 15.42 -7.07 5.52
CA TRP A 6 14.66 -6.17 6.40
C TRP A 6 15.36 -4.81 6.48
N PRO A 7 14.60 -3.71 6.58
CA PRO A 7 15.17 -2.43 6.96
C PRO A 7 15.83 -2.53 8.34
N ARG A 8 16.85 -1.70 8.57
CA ARG A 8 17.61 -1.73 9.82
C ARG A 8 16.72 -1.48 11.04
N GLU A 9 15.74 -0.59 10.90
CA GLU A 9 14.71 -0.33 11.89
C GLU A 9 13.41 -0.97 11.40
N TRP A 10 12.71 -1.71 12.26
CA TRP A 10 11.45 -2.36 11.92
C TRP A 10 10.61 -2.65 13.18
N PRO A 11 9.28 -2.39 13.19
CA PRO A 11 8.51 -1.70 12.15
C PRO A 11 8.76 -0.19 12.15
N THR A 12 8.68 0.44 10.99
CA THR A 12 8.82 1.90 10.82
C THR A 12 7.50 2.54 10.38
N SER A 13 7.45 3.87 10.35
CA SER A 13 6.26 4.59 9.90
C SER A 13 6.03 4.40 8.41
N ASP A 14 4.82 4.00 8.03
CA ASP A 14 4.39 3.85 6.64
C ASP A 14 3.66 5.09 6.10
N LEU A 15 3.52 6.14 6.90
CA LEU A 15 2.63 7.28 6.60
C LEU A 15 3.00 7.98 5.27
N HIS A 16 4.29 8.17 5.01
CA HIS A 16 4.75 8.75 3.76
C HIS A 16 4.45 7.83 2.56
N ALA A 17 4.69 6.52 2.70
CA ALA A 17 4.38 5.55 1.67
C ALA A 17 2.87 5.44 1.40
N ALA A 18 2.03 5.46 2.44
CA ALA A 18 0.57 5.44 2.31
C ALA A 18 0.06 6.67 1.55
N ARG A 19 0.55 7.87 1.87
CA ARG A 19 0.20 9.10 1.12
C ARG A 19 0.69 9.06 -0.33
N ALA A 20 1.88 8.51 -0.57
CA ALA A 20 2.42 8.35 -1.90
C ALA A 20 1.58 7.38 -2.75
N ILE A 21 1.04 6.31 -2.16
CA ILE A 21 0.09 5.40 -2.85
C ILE A 21 -1.15 6.18 -3.32
N ILE A 22 -1.73 7.03 -2.47
CA ILE A 22 -2.88 7.86 -2.86
C ILE A 22 -2.54 8.79 -4.03
N ALA A 23 -1.41 9.49 -3.95
CA ALA A 23 -0.95 10.37 -5.02
C ALA A 23 -0.63 9.62 -6.33
N ALA A 24 -0.08 8.40 -6.23
CA ALA A 24 0.18 7.55 -7.37
C ALA A 24 -1.10 6.99 -7.99
N GLU A 25 -2.13 6.69 -7.18
CA GLU A 25 -3.42 6.19 -7.65
C GLU A 25 -4.16 7.23 -8.50
N GLN A 26 -4.07 8.52 -8.14
CA GLN A 26 -4.59 9.64 -8.95
C GLN A 26 -3.99 9.69 -10.37
N ARG A 27 -2.88 8.98 -10.61
CA ARG A 27 -2.18 8.87 -11.90
C ARG A 27 -2.33 7.50 -12.55
N GLY A 28 -3.13 6.60 -11.98
CA GLY A 28 -3.24 5.20 -12.42
C GLY A 28 -1.98 4.36 -12.16
N LEU A 29 -1.10 4.81 -11.25
CA LEU A 29 0.18 4.19 -10.95
C LEU A 29 0.25 3.55 -9.56
N GLY A 30 -0.82 3.59 -8.74
CA GLY A 30 -0.78 3.15 -7.35
C GLY A 30 -0.33 1.71 -7.17
N ARG A 31 -0.84 0.76 -7.97
CA ARG A 31 -0.36 -0.64 -7.96
C ARG A 31 1.14 -0.74 -8.28
N ARG A 32 1.63 0.00 -9.28
CA ARG A 32 3.05 -0.04 -9.67
C ARG A 32 3.91 0.52 -8.55
N TYR A 33 3.50 1.66 -7.98
CA TYR A 33 4.17 2.30 -6.85
C TYR A 33 4.24 1.36 -5.64
N ALA A 34 3.12 0.78 -5.21
CA ALA A 34 3.08 -0.14 -4.07
C ALA A 34 4.03 -1.34 -4.25
N LEU A 35 4.07 -1.92 -5.45
CA LEU A 35 5.01 -3.01 -5.75
C LEU A 35 6.48 -2.55 -5.75
N ALA A 36 6.78 -1.34 -6.21
CA ALA A 36 8.13 -0.78 -6.15
C ALA A 36 8.57 -0.53 -4.71
N ALA A 37 7.73 0.14 -3.90
CA ALA A 37 7.99 0.41 -2.49
C ALA A 37 8.18 -0.88 -1.68
N MET A 38 7.30 -1.88 -1.86
CA MET A 38 7.42 -3.18 -1.19
C MET A 38 8.72 -3.91 -1.56
N ARG A 39 9.17 -3.84 -2.81
CA ARG A 39 10.45 -4.43 -3.24
C ARG A 39 11.63 -3.72 -2.59
N MET A 40 11.61 -2.40 -2.56
CA MET A 40 12.65 -1.61 -1.89
C MET A 40 12.71 -1.96 -0.39
N ALA A 41 11.56 -2.02 0.27
CA ALA A 41 11.49 -2.32 1.70
C ALA A 41 12.00 -3.73 2.02
N PHE A 42 11.54 -4.75 1.29
CA PHE A 42 11.72 -6.15 1.69
C PHE A 42 12.75 -6.93 0.88
N LEU A 43 13.27 -6.38 -0.22
CA LEU A 43 14.36 -7.01 -1.00
C LEU A 43 15.64 -6.18 -0.99
N GLU A 44 15.54 -4.88 -0.72
CA GLU A 44 16.69 -3.98 -0.68
C GLU A 44 16.97 -3.45 0.73
N GLY A 45 16.07 -3.70 1.70
CA GLY A 45 16.21 -3.24 3.08
C GLY A 45 16.09 -1.73 3.25
N ALA A 46 15.40 -1.05 2.32
CA ALA A 46 15.20 0.40 2.37
C ALA A 46 14.09 0.77 3.37
N ASP A 47 14.25 1.88 4.10
CA ASP A 47 13.26 2.33 5.08
C ASP A 47 12.22 3.27 4.45
N LEU A 48 10.95 2.86 4.44
CA LEU A 48 9.84 3.66 3.90
C LEU A 48 9.36 4.77 4.84
N ALA A 49 9.91 4.89 6.05
CA ALA A 49 9.74 6.09 6.85
C ALA A 49 10.54 7.28 6.28
N ASP A 50 11.65 6.99 5.59
CA ASP A 50 12.44 8.01 4.90
C ASP A 50 11.67 8.54 3.68
N ARG A 51 11.44 9.85 3.70
CA ARG A 51 10.78 10.57 2.61
C ARG A 51 11.51 10.38 1.28
N GLU A 52 12.83 10.36 1.26
CA GLU A 52 13.58 10.26 0.00
C GLU A 52 13.46 8.86 -0.62
N VAL A 53 13.41 7.81 0.20
CA VAL A 53 13.13 6.43 -0.26
C VAL A 53 11.73 6.32 -0.87
N VAL A 54 10.74 6.98 -0.27
CA VAL A 54 9.37 7.07 -0.81
C VAL A 54 9.33 7.78 -2.16
N LEU A 55 10.11 8.86 -2.33
CA LEU A 55 10.19 9.58 -3.61
C LEU A 55 10.93 8.78 -4.69
N GLU A 56 11.96 8.03 -4.30
CA GLU A 56 12.68 7.13 -5.20
C GLU A 56 11.74 6.01 -5.71
N ALA A 57 10.91 5.42 -4.84
CA ALA A 57 9.91 4.44 -5.26
C ALA A 57 8.94 5.01 -6.32
N GLY A 58 8.57 6.29 -6.20
CA GLY A 58 7.81 7.04 -7.19
C GLY A 58 8.54 7.19 -8.52
N SER A 59 9.82 7.57 -8.45
CA SER A 59 10.68 7.74 -9.63
C SER A 59 10.82 6.43 -10.41
N ARG A 60 10.98 5.29 -9.71
CA ARG A 60 11.08 3.95 -10.33
C ARG A 60 9.85 3.56 -11.16
N VAL A 61 8.71 4.22 -10.95
CA VAL A 61 7.46 3.97 -11.70
C VAL A 61 7.05 5.15 -12.58
N GLY A 62 7.93 6.14 -12.74
CA GLY A 62 7.74 7.27 -13.65
C GLY A 62 7.00 8.47 -13.04
N ILE A 63 6.93 8.60 -11.72
CA ILE A 63 6.40 9.79 -11.05
C ILE A 63 7.56 10.74 -10.74
N ASP A 64 7.46 11.99 -11.20
CA ASP A 64 8.46 13.02 -10.91
C ASP A 64 8.47 13.35 -9.40
N VAL A 65 9.66 13.36 -8.80
CA VAL A 65 9.86 13.72 -7.38
C VAL A 65 9.39 15.14 -7.07
N ALA A 66 9.49 16.06 -8.03
CA ALA A 66 9.04 17.43 -7.89
C ALA A 66 7.51 17.52 -7.79
N GLU A 67 6.80 16.51 -8.30
CA GLU A 67 5.34 16.42 -8.21
C GLU A 67 4.91 15.57 -7.00
N LEU A 68 5.58 14.45 -6.74
CA LEU A 68 5.24 13.54 -5.64
C LEU A 68 5.57 14.15 -4.26
N GLY A 69 6.69 14.86 -4.15
CA GLY A 69 7.17 15.47 -2.91
C GLY A 69 6.16 16.39 -2.24
N PRO A 70 5.61 17.40 -2.96
CA PRO A 70 4.53 18.23 -2.45
C PRO A 70 3.23 17.45 -2.16
N ALA A 71 2.90 16.45 -2.99
CA ALA A 71 1.68 15.66 -2.83
C ALA A 71 1.62 14.91 -1.47
N LEU A 72 2.77 14.51 -0.90
CA LEU A 72 2.83 13.88 0.43
C LEU A 72 2.32 14.81 1.56
N GLN A 73 2.26 16.12 1.31
CA GLN A 73 1.79 17.11 2.29
C GLN A 73 0.47 17.78 1.89
N ALA A 74 -0.03 17.55 0.67
CA ALA A 74 -1.29 18.09 0.17
C ALA A 74 -2.46 17.70 1.08
N ALA A 75 -3.36 18.65 1.30
CA ALA A 75 -4.50 18.47 2.21
C ALA A 75 -5.43 17.36 1.70
N GLU A 76 -5.64 17.32 0.39
CA GLU A 76 -6.50 16.39 -0.32
C GLU A 76 -5.98 14.95 -0.19
N VAL A 77 -4.67 14.74 -0.31
CA VAL A 77 -4.04 13.42 -0.13
C VAL A 77 -4.15 12.94 1.31
N LYS A 78 -3.93 13.83 2.28
CA LYS A 78 -4.07 13.51 3.71
C LYS A 78 -5.52 13.18 4.06
N GLN A 79 -6.47 13.90 3.47
CA GLN A 79 -7.89 13.70 3.71
C GLN A 79 -8.36 12.37 3.11
N ALA A 80 -8.02 12.10 1.84
CA ALA A 80 -8.35 10.84 1.19
C ALA A 80 -7.79 9.61 1.93
N LEU A 81 -6.55 9.69 2.45
CA LEU A 81 -6.00 8.60 3.27
C LEU A 81 -6.80 8.38 4.57
N ARG A 82 -7.26 9.45 5.21
CA ARG A 82 -8.10 9.33 6.42
C ARG A 82 -9.45 8.70 6.11
N GLU A 83 -10.11 9.17 5.06
CA GLU A 83 -11.41 8.63 4.62
C GLU A 83 -11.31 7.14 4.30
N LEU A 84 -10.29 6.71 3.55
CA LEU A 84 -10.08 5.28 3.27
C LEU A 84 -9.82 4.44 4.53
N ASN A 85 -9.10 5.00 5.50
CA ASN A 85 -8.89 4.32 6.78
C ASN A 85 -10.19 4.23 7.59
N GLU A 86 -10.99 5.29 7.61
CA GLU A 86 -12.31 5.31 8.27
C GLU A 86 -13.28 4.32 7.61
N GLU A 87 -13.30 4.25 6.27
CA GLU A 87 -14.06 3.26 5.51
C GLU A 87 -13.65 1.83 5.85
N ALA A 88 -12.34 1.55 5.91
CA ALA A 88 -11.83 0.23 6.28
C ALA A 88 -12.24 -0.15 7.72
N LEU A 89 -12.10 0.78 8.66
CA LEU A 89 -12.51 0.57 10.07
C LEU A 89 -14.02 0.35 10.18
N ALA A 90 -14.84 1.15 9.48
CA ALA A 90 -16.30 1.01 9.46
C ALA A 90 -16.73 -0.33 8.84
N ALA A 91 -15.95 -0.86 7.90
CA ALA A 91 -16.16 -2.18 7.33
C ALA A 91 -15.70 -3.34 8.24
N GLY A 92 -15.14 -3.06 9.42
CA GLY A 92 -14.67 -4.06 10.39
C GLY A 92 -13.23 -4.52 10.18
N VAL A 93 -12.45 -3.86 9.33
CA VAL A 93 -11.02 -4.15 9.16
C VAL A 93 -10.27 -3.70 10.42
N PHE A 94 -9.48 -4.60 11.01
CA PHE A 94 -8.66 -4.32 12.19
C PHE A 94 -7.18 -4.68 12.01
N GLY A 95 -6.81 -5.28 10.87
CA GLY A 95 -5.46 -5.72 10.59
C GLY A 95 -5.24 -5.99 9.10
N VAL A 96 -3.99 -6.27 8.73
CA VAL A 96 -3.58 -6.55 7.35
C VAL A 96 -2.81 -7.88 7.26
N PRO A 97 -2.83 -8.57 6.10
CA PRO A 97 -3.74 -8.31 4.97
C PRO A 97 -5.19 -8.68 5.33
N THR A 98 -6.14 -7.91 4.81
CA THR A 98 -7.58 -8.22 4.90
C THR A 98 -8.22 -8.06 3.52
N VAL A 99 -9.07 -9.01 3.13
CA VAL A 99 -9.90 -8.93 1.93
C VAL A 99 -11.36 -8.87 2.37
N LEU A 100 -12.09 -7.83 1.94
CA LEU A 100 -13.54 -7.76 2.06
C LEU A 100 -14.17 -8.23 0.74
N LEU A 101 -14.99 -9.27 0.79
CA LEU A 101 -15.71 -9.81 -0.36
C LEU A 101 -17.19 -9.97 -0.03
N ALA A 102 -18.04 -9.16 -0.65
CA ALA A 102 -19.50 -9.23 -0.50
C ALA A 102 -19.97 -9.25 0.98
N GLY A 103 -19.36 -8.42 1.83
CA GLY A 103 -19.68 -8.33 3.26
C GLY A 103 -18.94 -9.32 4.16
N GLU A 104 -18.17 -10.24 3.59
CA GLU A 104 -17.36 -11.22 4.32
C GLU A 104 -15.89 -10.76 4.40
N LEU A 105 -15.32 -10.75 5.61
CA LEU A 105 -13.91 -10.39 5.86
C LEU A 105 -13.03 -11.63 5.97
N PHE A 106 -11.94 -11.62 5.19
CA PHE A 106 -10.87 -12.62 5.24
C PHE A 106 -9.59 -11.94 5.72
N TRP A 107 -9.30 -12.05 7.02
CA TRP A 107 -8.11 -11.47 7.65
C TRP A 107 -7.01 -12.53 7.83
N GLY A 108 -5.77 -12.18 7.46
CA GLY A 108 -4.60 -13.04 7.58
C GLY A 108 -4.12 -13.61 6.25
N GLU A 109 -2.81 -13.88 6.15
CA GLU A 109 -2.18 -14.49 4.97
C GLU A 109 -2.78 -15.88 4.67
N ASP A 110 -3.05 -16.65 5.73
CA ASP A 110 -3.66 -17.98 5.67
C ASP A 110 -5.07 -17.96 5.06
N ARG A 111 -5.81 -16.86 5.20
CA ARG A 111 -7.17 -16.69 4.66
C ARG A 111 -7.21 -16.16 3.23
N LEU A 112 -6.09 -15.75 2.63
CA LEU A 112 -6.07 -15.24 1.24
C LEU A 112 -6.51 -16.31 0.23
N LYS A 113 -6.18 -17.58 0.47
CA LYS A 113 -6.63 -18.69 -0.37
C LYS A 113 -8.14 -18.86 -0.32
N ASP A 114 -8.72 -18.76 0.89
CA ASP A 114 -10.16 -18.85 1.09
C ASP A 114 -10.87 -17.69 0.37
N ALA A 115 -10.38 -16.46 0.54
CA ALA A 115 -10.89 -15.29 -0.17
C ALA A 115 -10.91 -15.49 -1.70
N ALA A 116 -9.82 -16.03 -2.25
CA ALA A 116 -9.71 -16.30 -3.68
C ALA A 116 -10.68 -17.41 -4.16
N GLN A 117 -10.86 -18.47 -3.38
CA GLN A 117 -11.84 -19.53 -3.68
C GLN A 117 -13.27 -18.97 -3.63
N ALA A 118 -13.56 -18.19 -2.59
CA ALA A 118 -14.85 -17.56 -2.36
C ALA A 118 -15.19 -16.56 -3.48
N TYR A 119 -14.19 -15.86 -4.05
CA TYR A 119 -14.35 -15.02 -5.23
C TYR A 119 -14.70 -15.81 -6.49
N ARG A 120 -13.99 -16.91 -6.78
CA ARG A 120 -14.25 -17.76 -7.96
C ARG A 120 -15.65 -18.36 -7.95
N ALA A 121 -16.05 -18.93 -6.81
CA ALA A 121 -17.37 -19.53 -6.62
C ALA A 121 -18.51 -18.54 -6.91
N ARG A 122 -18.32 -17.25 -6.62
CA ARG A 122 -19.30 -16.19 -6.89
C ARG A 122 -19.22 -15.64 -8.31
N SER A 123 -18.04 -15.64 -8.93
CA SER A 123 -17.80 -15.05 -10.26
C SER A 123 -18.19 -15.98 -11.41
N GLY A 124 -18.57 -17.24 -11.12
CA GLY A 124 -18.89 -18.24 -12.14
C GLY A 124 -17.70 -18.64 -13.01
N ALA A 125 -16.47 -18.43 -12.52
CA ALA A 125 -15.20 -18.66 -13.21
C ALA A 125 -14.36 -19.75 -12.53
#